data_AF-A0A151QYD8-F1
#
_entry.id   AF-A0A151QYD8-F1
#
_cell.length_a   1.000
_cell.length_b   1.000
_cell.length_c   1.000
_cell.angle_alpha   90.00
_cell.angle_beta   90.00
_cell.angle_gamma   90.00
#
_symmetry.space_group_name_H-M   'P 1'
#
loop_
_entity.id
_entity.type
_entity.pdbx_description
1 polymer ?
#
loop_
_entity_poly.entity_id
_entity_poly.type
_entity_poly.pdbx_seq_one_letter_code
_entity_poly.pdbx_strand_id
1 'polypeptide(L)'
;MACFNWLGLNSVMHNCCVQNLEQFYGLRYCSTKYQNCWILIWLSVIWTIWLARNDLIFSSKIIHVSEMLNLVQLRSWRWLRARFPSFKYNFFSWSNYPGVCLS
;
A
#
# COMPACT_ATOMS: atom_id res chain seq x y z
N MET A 1 5.66 2.63 9.72
CA MET A 1 4.44 2.89 10.51
C MET A 1 3.28 3.44 9.67
N ALA A 2 3.46 4.55 8.93
CA ALA A 2 2.36 5.29 8.29
C ALA A 2 1.37 4.44 7.46
N CYS A 3 1.86 3.53 6.60
CA CYS A 3 0.99 2.66 5.80
C CYS A 3 0.19 1.67 6.67
N PHE A 4 0.82 1.04 7.67
CA PHE A 4 0.12 0.13 8.60
C PHE A 4 -0.94 0.87 9.41
N ASN A 5 -0.64 2.07 9.91
CA ASN A 5 -1.61 2.91 10.61
C ASN A 5 -2.80 3.26 9.72
N TRP A 6 -2.55 3.66 8.47
CA TRP A 6 -3.61 3.90 7.48
C TRP A 6 -4.48 2.66 7.24
N LEU A 7 -3.87 1.48 7.18
CA LEU A 7 -4.57 0.21 7.01
C LEU A 7 -5.29 -0.27 8.28
N GLY A 8 -5.16 0.43 9.40
CA GLY A 8 -5.72 0.02 10.69
C GLY A 8 -5.03 -1.20 11.32
N LEU A 9 -3.77 -1.45 10.94
CA LEU A 9 -2.99 -2.61 11.38
C LEU A 9 -1.92 -2.21 12.39
N ASN A 10 -1.83 -2.96 13.48
CA ASN A 10 -0.73 -2.87 14.44
C ASN A 10 0.27 -3.99 14.17
N SER A 11 1.47 -3.64 13.71
CA SER A 11 2.47 -4.62 13.35
C SER A 11 3.90 -4.11 13.55
N VAL A 12 4.80 -5.00 13.97
CA VAL A 12 6.24 -4.67 14.14
C VAL A 12 6.90 -4.74 12.77
N MET A 13 7.46 -3.64 12.28
CA MET A 13 8.10 -3.62 10.96
C MET A 13 9.43 -4.39 10.98
N HIS A 14 9.54 -5.42 10.13
CA HIS A 14 10.81 -6.06 9.85
C HIS A 14 11.70 -5.17 8.97
N ASN A 15 13.00 -5.11 9.29
CA ASN A 15 13.98 -4.33 8.54
C ASN A 15 14.41 -5.01 7.22
N CYS A 16 14.13 -6.31 7.06
CA CYS A 16 14.38 -7.05 5.84
C CYS A 16 13.17 -6.96 4.89
N CYS A 17 13.40 -6.60 3.63
CA CYS A 17 12.35 -6.47 2.62
C CYS A 17 11.55 -7.77 2.42
N VAL A 18 12.21 -8.93 2.42
CA VAL A 18 11.55 -10.24 2.26
C VAL A 18 10.63 -10.52 3.44
N GLN A 19 11.11 -10.29 4.66
CA GLN A 19 10.29 -10.46 5.88
C GLN A 19 9.13 -9.47 5.93
N ASN A 20 9.33 -8.25 5.42
CA ASN A 20 8.26 -7.26 5.29
C ASN A 20 7.19 -7.70 4.28
N LEU A 21 7.59 -8.28 3.15
CA LEU A 21 6.67 -8.87 2.17
C LEU A 21 5.89 -10.04 2.79
N GLU A 22 6.57 -10.97 3.46
CA GLU A 22 5.95 -12.09 4.17
C GLU A 22 4.94 -11.62 5.22
N GLN A 23 5.18 -10.47 5.86
CA GLN A 23 4.24 -9.87 6.79
C GLN A 23 2.95 -9.40 6.11
N PHE A 24 3.04 -8.83 4.90
CA PHE A 24 1.86 -8.48 4.10
C PHE A 24 1.16 -9.72 3.54
N TYR A 25 1.91 -10.76 3.17
CA TYR A 25 1.39 -12.03 2.71
C TYR A 25 0.68 -12.81 3.83
N GLY A 26 1.26 -12.76 5.03
CA GLY A 26 0.83 -13.46 6.23
C GLY A 26 -0.35 -12.84 6.97
N LEU A 27 -0.93 -11.74 6.48
CA LEU A 27 -2.21 -11.21 6.94
C LEU A 27 -3.35 -12.19 6.55
N ARG A 28 -3.39 -13.34 7.23
CA ARG A 28 -4.28 -14.50 7.00
C ARG A 28 -5.75 -14.27 7.36
N TYR A 29 -6.14 -13.04 7.72
CA TYR A 29 -7.53 -12.72 8.07
C TYR A 29 -8.46 -12.60 6.86
N CYS A 30 -7.94 -12.61 5.63
CA CYS A 30 -8.74 -12.43 4.42
C CYS A 30 -8.69 -13.66 3.51
N SER A 31 -9.78 -13.90 2.78
CA SER A 31 -9.88 -14.96 1.77
C SER A 31 -8.75 -14.88 0.72
N THR A 32 -8.44 -15.99 0.04
CA THR A 32 -7.41 -16.06 -1.03
C THR A 32 -7.58 -14.97 -2.09
N LYS A 33 -8.82 -14.49 -2.30
CA LYS A 33 -9.17 -13.38 -3.19
C LYS A 33 -8.48 -12.06 -2.82
N TYR A 34 -8.30 -11.80 -1.53
CA TYR A 34 -7.77 -10.54 -1.01
C TYR A 34 -6.28 -10.60 -0.63
N GLN A 35 -5.68 -11.79 -0.53
CA GLN A 35 -4.22 -11.92 -0.36
C GLN A 35 -3.44 -11.19 -1.46
N ASN A 36 -3.89 -11.31 -2.72
CA ASN A 36 -3.28 -10.61 -3.83
C ASN A 36 -3.48 -9.08 -3.77
N CYS A 37 -4.53 -8.60 -3.09
CA CYS A 37 -4.72 -7.16 -2.86
C CYS A 37 -3.64 -6.63 -1.91
N TRP A 38 -3.32 -7.35 -0.85
CA TRP A 38 -2.27 -6.97 0.11
C TRP A 38 -0.89 -6.88 -0.53
N ILE A 39 -0.53 -7.84 -1.39
CA ILE A 39 0.72 -7.80 -2.17
C ILE A 39 0.74 -6.57 -3.07
N LEU A 40 -0.38 -6.25 -3.73
CA LEU A 40 -0.46 -5.11 -4.63
C LEU A 40 -0.34 -3.76 -3.86
N ILE A 41 -0.89 -3.68 -2.65
CA ILE A 41 -0.68 -2.52 -1.76
C ILE A 41 0.81 -2.42 -1.42
N TRP A 42 1.45 -3.51 -1.01
CA TRP A 42 2.88 -3.53 -0.71
C TRP A 42 3.73 -3.08 -1.92
N LEU A 43 3.45 -3.60 -3.11
CA LEU A 43 4.11 -3.17 -4.35
C LEU A 43 3.93 -1.67 -4.60
N SER A 44 2.76 -1.12 -4.31
CA SER A 44 2.52 0.32 -4.46
C SER A 44 3.35 1.15 -3.48
N VAL A 45 3.60 0.65 -2.26
CA VAL A 45 4.52 1.26 -1.28
C VAL A 45 5.95 1.25 -1.81
N ILE A 46 6.47 0.09 -2.20
CA ILE A 46 7.84 -0.05 -2.71
C ILE A 46 8.05 0.82 -3.94
N TRP A 47 7.10 0.83 -4.87
CA TRP A 47 7.16 1.66 -6.07
C TRP A 47 7.20 3.15 -5.74
N THR A 48 6.41 3.59 -4.75
CA THR A 48 6.40 5.00 -4.32
C THR A 48 7.72 5.40 -3.66
N ILE A 49 8.30 4.52 -2.84
CA ILE A 49 9.63 4.73 -2.25
C ILE A 49 10.70 4.82 -3.32
N TRP A 50 10.67 3.91 -4.31
CA TRP A 50 11.62 3.92 -5.42
C TRP A 50 11.55 5.23 -6.22
N LEU A 51 10.35 5.70 -6.57
CA LEU A 51 10.16 6.99 -7.24
C LEU A 51 10.66 8.17 -6.41
N ALA A 52 10.31 8.23 -5.12
CA ALA A 52 10.75 9.32 -4.24
C ALA A 52 12.27 9.38 -4.10
N ARG A 53 12.94 8.21 -4.05
CA ARG A 53 14.40 8.13 -4.03
C ARG A 53 15.03 8.61 -5.33
N ASN A 54 14.43 8.27 -6.47
CA ASN A 54 14.92 8.74 -7.77
C ASN A 54 14.74 10.25 -7.92
N ASP A 55 13.57 10.80 -7.55
CA ASP A 55 13.32 12.24 -7.57
C ASP A 55 14.32 13.00 -6.68
N LEU A 56 14.68 12.43 -5.53
CA LEU A 56 15.72 13.00 -4.66
C LEU A 56 17.10 13.00 -5.34
N ILE A 57 17.51 11.88 -5.93
CA ILE A 57 18.84 11.73 -6.53
C ILE A 57 18.98 12.57 -7.82
N PHE A 58 17.99 12.50 -8.71
CA PHE A 58 18.08 13.09 -10.04
C PHE A 58 17.52 14.51 -10.14
N SER A 59 16.68 14.93 -9.19
CA SER A 59 16.02 16.24 -9.22
C SER A 59 16.14 17.03 -7.92
N SER A 60 16.84 16.50 -6.90
CA SER A 60 16.94 17.10 -5.56
C SER A 60 15.56 17.40 -4.92
N LYS A 61 14.52 16.73 -5.39
CA LYS A 61 13.15 16.92 -4.91
C LYS A 61 12.93 16.05 -3.68
N ILE A 62 12.61 16.67 -2.56
CA ILE A 62 12.26 15.99 -1.32
C ILE A 62 10.75 15.79 -1.29
N ILE A 63 10.30 14.53 -1.14
CA ILE A 63 8.88 14.19 -0.96
C ILE A 63 8.67 13.78 0.49
N HIS A 64 7.74 14.45 1.17
CA HIS A 64 7.43 14.15 2.56
C HIS A 64 6.63 12.85 2.68
N VAL A 65 6.76 12.18 3.84
CA VAL A 65 6.07 10.90 4.11
C VAL A 65 4.55 11.01 3.96
N SER A 66 3.95 12.14 4.31
CA SER A 66 2.51 12.40 4.13
C SER A 66 2.10 12.40 2.66
N GLU A 67 2.89 13.07 1.80
CA GLU A 67 2.66 13.08 0.36
C GLU A 67 2.90 11.70 -0.26
N MET A 68 3.94 10.99 0.20
CA MET A 68 4.17 9.60 -0.20
C MET A 68 2.98 8.71 0.15
N LEU A 69 2.37 8.87 1.33
CA LEU A 69 1.19 8.11 1.72
C LEU A 69 0.00 8.40 0.80
N ASN A 70 -0.25 9.67 0.44
CA ASN A 70 -1.30 10.03 -0.53
C ASN A 70 -1.05 9.37 -1.90
N LEU A 71 0.21 9.34 -2.35
CA LEU A 71 0.60 8.67 -3.59
C LEU A 71 0.42 7.15 -3.52
N VAL A 72 0.73 6.52 -2.38
CA VAL A 72 0.48 5.10 -2.13
C VAL A 72 -1.02 4.80 -2.20
N GLN A 73 -1.85 5.59 -1.51
CA GLN A 73 -3.31 5.44 -1.54
C GLN A 73 -3.86 5.53 -2.96
N LEU A 74 -3.46 6.56 -3.72
CA LEU A 74 -3.91 6.76 -5.10
C LEU A 74 -3.45 5.64 -6.03
N ARG A 75 -2.19 5.21 -5.90
CA ARG A 75 -1.60 4.17 -6.75
C ARG A 75 -2.20 2.80 -6.47
N SER A 76 -2.27 2.40 -5.20
CA SER A 76 -2.93 1.14 -4.80
C SER A 76 -4.37 1.10 -5.28
N TRP A 77 -5.14 2.18 -5.13
CA TRP A 77 -6.52 2.26 -5.63
C TRP A 77 -6.61 2.03 -7.14
N ARG A 78 -5.79 2.73 -7.94
CA ARG A 78 -5.77 2.59 -9.40
C ARG A 78 -5.39 1.17 -9.81
N TRP A 79 -4.38 0.60 -9.17
CA TRP A 79 -3.87 -0.73 -9.47
C TRP A 79 -4.86 -1.83 -9.07
N LEU A 80 -5.51 -1.72 -7.90
CA LEU A 80 -6.55 -2.65 -7.46
C LEU A 80 -7.73 -2.64 -8.43
N ARG A 81 -8.20 -1.46 -8.84
CA ARG A 81 -9.28 -1.34 -9.83
C ARG A 81 -8.92 -1.92 -11.19
N ALA A 82 -7.68 -1.74 -11.63
CA ALA A 82 -7.21 -2.29 -12.91
C ALA A 82 -7.05 -3.81 -12.87
N ARG A 83 -6.58 -4.37 -11.75
CA ARG A 83 -6.29 -5.81 -11.62
C ARG A 83 -7.52 -6.63 -11.22
N PHE A 84 -8.42 -6.08 -10.42
CA PHE A 84 -9.55 -6.80 -9.84
C PHE A 84 -10.88 -6.14 -10.23
N PRO A 85 -11.59 -6.65 -11.24
CA PRO A 85 -12.88 -6.09 -11.67
C PRO A 85 -13.96 -6.06 -10.57
N SER A 86 -13.83 -6.91 -9.54
CA SER A 86 -14.72 -6.91 -8.38
C SER A 86 -14.43 -5.78 -7.39
N PHE A 87 -13.27 -5.12 -7.47
CA PHE A 87 -12.92 -4.00 -6.61
C PHE A 87 -13.58 -2.72 -7.12
N LYS A 88 -14.79 -2.43 -6.62
CA LYS A 88 -15.64 -1.32 -7.07
C LYS A 88 -15.69 -0.12 -6.12
N TYR A 89 -14.81 -0.07 -5.13
CA TYR A 89 -14.77 1.03 -4.16
C TYR A 89 -14.26 2.33 -4.79
N ASN A 90 -14.92 3.45 -4.47
CA ASN A 90 -14.44 4.78 -4.85
C ASN A 90 -13.19 5.17 -4.03
N PHE A 91 -12.46 6.19 -4.49
CA PHE A 91 -11.21 6.60 -3.85
C PHE A 91 -11.43 7.04 -2.39
N PHE A 92 -12.52 7.75 -2.11
CA PHE A 92 -12.84 8.21 -0.75
C PHE A 92 -13.01 7.06 0.24
N SER A 93 -13.72 5.99 -0.15
CA SER A 93 -13.91 4.81 0.70
C SER A 93 -12.59 4.09 0.93
N TRP A 94 -11.77 3.97 -0.13
CA TRP A 94 -10.47 3.36 -0.06
C TRP A 94 -9.48 4.12 0.83
N SER A 95 -9.41 5.44 0.70
CA SER A 95 -8.46 6.27 1.43
C SER A 95 -8.78 6.33 2.93
N ASN A 96 -10.06 6.33 3.30
CA ASN A 96 -10.49 6.51 4.69
C ASN A 96 -10.80 5.19 5.41
N TYR A 97 -11.25 4.17 4.69
CA TYR A 97 -11.72 2.90 5.26
C TYR A 97 -11.17 1.68 4.50
N PRO A 98 -9.84 1.55 4.33
CA PRO A 98 -9.25 0.46 3.53
C PRO A 98 -9.55 -0.92 4.10
N GLY A 99 -9.66 -1.06 5.43
CA GLY A 99 -10.02 -2.34 6.06
C GLY A 99 -11.37 -2.89 5.61
N VAL A 100 -12.37 -2.02 5.43
CA VAL A 100 -13.72 -2.39 4.92
C VAL A 100 -13.68 -2.72 3.42
N CYS A 101 -12.73 -2.15 2.69
CA CYS A 101 -12.56 -2.43 1.26
C CYS A 101 -11.82 -3.75 0.98
N LEU A 102 -11.17 -4.32 2.00
CA LEU A 102 -10.35 -5.54 1.92
C LEU A 102 -10.96 -6.73 2.67
N SER A 103 -12.15 -6.56 3.27
CA SER A 103 -12.93 -7.62 3.94
C SER A 103 -13.70 -8.51 2.97
#